data_AF-A0A3G5FIL6-F1
#
_entry.id   AF-A0A3G5FIL6-F1
#
_cell.length_a   1.000
_cell.length_b   1.000
_cell.length_c   1.000
_cell.angle_alpha   90.00
_cell.angle_beta   90.00
_cell.angle_gamma   90.00
#
_symmetry.space_group_name_H-M   'P 1'
#
loop_
_entity.id
_entity.type
_entity.pdbx_description
1 polymer ?
#
loop_
_entity_poly.entity_id
_entity_poly.type
_entity_poly.pdbx_seq_one_letter_code
_entity_poly.pdbx_strand_id
1 'polypeptide(L)' 'MEMTKELDAMLINYVPKRYLTQKEACRYMNCAPATINKYVREDGLKQVIFSDEARPKYDIKDIDEFMEERKV' A
#
# COMPACT_ATOMS: atom_id res chain seq x y z
N MET A 1 -2.15 -13.17 32.47
CA MET A 1 -2.54 -12.38 31.29
C MET A 1 -1.28 -12.17 30.45
N GLU A 2 -0.79 -13.25 29.82
CA GLU A 2 0.47 -13.27 29.03
C GLU A 2 0.23 -13.32 27.52
N MET A 3 -0.95 -13.79 27.10
CA MET A 3 -1.32 -14.00 25.68
C MET A 3 -1.29 -12.72 24.83
N THR A 4 -1.47 -11.54 25.45
CA THR A 4 -1.48 -10.25 24.75
C THR A 4 -0.09 -9.80 24.32
N LYS A 5 0.95 -10.04 25.14
CA LYS A 5 2.32 -9.55 24.85
C LYS A 5 2.99 -10.29 23.71
N GLU A 6 2.78 -11.60 23.59
CA GLU A 6 3.32 -12.39 22.48
C GLU A 6 2.61 -12.08 21.16
N LEU A 7 1.30 -11.88 21.20
CA LEU A 7 0.52 -11.48 20.03
C LEU A 7 0.91 -10.09 19.54
N ASP A 8 1.09 -9.13 20.45
CA ASP A 8 1.57 -7.78 20.11
C ASP A 8 2.96 -7.83 19.46
N ALA A 9 3.87 -8.66 19.98
CA ALA A 9 5.21 -8.85 19.41
C ALA A 9 5.17 -9.48 18.01
N MET A 10 4.26 -10.43 17.76
CA MET A 10 4.05 -11.02 16.44
C MET A 10 3.44 -10.04 15.42
N LEU A 11 2.53 -9.17 15.88
CA LEU A 11 1.81 -8.25 15.02
C LEU A 11 2.54 -6.93 14.75
N ILE A 12 3.55 -6.58 15.54
CA ILE A 12 4.26 -5.30 15.42
C ILE A 12 4.88 -5.08 14.03
N ASN A 13 5.18 -6.16 13.32
CA ASN A 13 5.70 -6.15 11.94
C ASN A 13 4.74 -6.77 10.92
N TYR A 14 3.52 -7.14 11.34
CA TYR A 14 2.54 -7.74 10.45
C TYR A 14 2.02 -6.71 9.47
N VAL A 15 2.31 -6.91 8.19
CA VAL A 15 1.72 -6.14 7.10
C VAL A 15 0.54 -6.94 6.54
N PRO A 16 -0.71 -6.46 6.68
CA PRO A 16 -1.85 -7.15 6.09
C PRO A 16 -1.68 -7.32 4.58
N LYS A 17 -2.09 -8.48 4.03
CA LYS A 17 -2.01 -8.81 2.58
C LYS A 17 -2.70 -7.80 1.65
N ARG A 18 -3.49 -6.89 2.22
CA ARG A 18 -4.15 -5.77 1.55
C ARG A 18 -3.18 -4.68 1.08
N TYR A 19 -1.98 -4.60 1.66
CA TYR A 19 -1.01 -3.54 1.38
C TYR A 19 0.11 -4.07 0.48
N LEU A 20 0.19 -3.51 -0.72
CA LEU A 20 1.14 -3.90 -1.75
C LEU A 20 2.43 -3.08 -1.64
N THR A 21 3.55 -3.71 -1.96
CA THR A 21 4.78 -3.00 -2.34
C THR A 21 4.60 -2.30 -3.69
N GLN A 22 5.48 -1.35 -4.03
CA GLN A 22 5.45 -0.71 -5.36
C GLN A 22 5.50 -1.71 -6.51
N LYS A 23 6.30 -2.78 -6.38
CA LYS A 23 6.42 -3.83 -7.40
C LYS A 23 5.12 -4.60 -7.58
N GLU A 24 4.42 -4.89 -6.49
CA GLU A 24 3.13 -5.59 -6.52
C GLU A 24 2.03 -4.67 -7.04
N ALA A 25 2.01 -3.39 -6.63
CA ALA A 25 1.08 -2.39 -7.15
C ALA A 25 1.25 -2.19 -8.67
N CYS A 26 2.48 -2.13 -9.17
CA CYS A 26 2.75 -2.08 -10.62
C CYS A 26 2.15 -3.28 -11.36
N ARG A 27 2.26 -4.48 -10.78
CA ARG A 27 1.68 -5.70 -11.37
C ARG A 27 0.16 -5.68 -11.31
N TYR A 28 -0.41 -5.22 -10.20
CA TYR A 28 -1.85 -5.13 -9.99
C TYR A 28 -2.50 -4.13 -10.97
N MET A 29 -1.90 -2.95 -11.13
CA MET A 29 -2.37 -1.89 -12.03
C MET A 29 -1.92 -2.08 -13.48
N ASN A 30 -1.13 -3.12 -13.77
CA ASN A 30 -0.49 -3.36 -15.07
C ASN A 30 0.22 -2.11 -15.63
N CYS A 31 1.08 -1.48 -14.83
CA CYS A 31 1.79 -0.26 -15.21
C CYS A 31 3.28 -0.30 -14.83
N ALA A 32 4.05 0.63 -15.39
CA ALA A 32 5.45 0.80 -15.06
C ALA A 32 5.63 1.54 -13.71
N PRO A 33 6.78 1.37 -13.02
CA PRO A 33 7.09 2.12 -11.80
C PRO A 33 7.04 3.64 -11.99
N ALA A 34 7.47 4.13 -13.16
CA ALA A 34 7.39 5.55 -13.51
C ALA A 34 5.94 6.06 -13.53
N THR A 35 5.00 5.22 -14.00
CA THR A 35 3.56 5.54 -14.02
C THR A 35 3.01 5.65 -12.60
N ILE A 36 3.33 4.71 -11.71
CA ILE A 36 2.91 4.81 -10.30
C ILE A 36 3.51 6.06 -9.63
N ASN A 37 4.77 6.41 -9.91
CA ASN A 37 5.39 7.62 -9.35
C ASN A 37 4.66 8.88 -9.79
N LYS A 38 4.19 8.91 -11.05
CA LYS A 38 3.33 9.98 -11.56
C LYS A 38 1.99 9.97 -10.82
N TYR A 39 1.36 8.81 -10.69
CA TYR A 39 0.09 8.62 -9.96
C TYR A 39 0.12 9.17 -8.54
N VAL A 40 1.22 8.93 -7.82
CA VAL A 40 1.40 9.46 -6.46
C VAL A 40 1.62 10.97 -6.45
N ARG A 41 2.47 11.49 -7.35
CA ARG A 41 2.92 12.90 -7.29
C ARG A 41 1.93 13.90 -7.87
N GLU A 42 1.31 13.55 -8.99
CA GLU A 42 0.54 14.49 -9.82
C GLU A 42 -0.97 14.25 -9.71
N ASP A 43 -1.32 13.02 -9.35
CA ASP A 43 -2.56 12.39 -9.74
C ASP A 43 -3.37 11.95 -8.50
N GLY A 44 -2.75 11.97 -7.32
CA GLY A 44 -3.40 11.77 -6.03
C GLY A 44 -3.46 10.34 -5.49
N LEU A 45 -2.71 9.38 -6.06
CA LEU A 45 -2.68 8.01 -5.54
C LEU A 45 -2.09 7.99 -4.13
N LYS A 46 -2.90 7.56 -3.16
CA LYS A 46 -2.53 7.51 -1.74
C LYS A 46 -1.45 6.46 -1.49
N GLN A 47 -0.59 6.75 -0.51
CA GLN A 47 0.39 5.82 0.02
C GLN A 47 0.22 5.69 1.53
N VAL A 48 0.47 4.49 2.05
CA VAL A 48 0.41 4.17 3.47
C VAL A 48 1.82 3.94 4.00
N ILE A 49 2.20 4.67 5.05
CA ILE A 49 3.49 4.55 5.74
C ILE A 49 3.19 3.99 7.12
N PHE A 50 3.64 2.77 7.40
CA PHE A 50 3.36 2.07 8.67
C PHE A 50 4.29 2.47 9.82
N SER A 51 5.46 3.01 9.50
CA SER A 51 6.42 3.58 10.45
C SER A 51 7.36 4.54 9.71
N ASP A 52 8.02 5.44 10.44
CA ASP A 52 8.85 6.51 9.87
C ASP A 52 9.99 6.01 8.98
N GLU A 53 10.48 4.79 9.21
CA GLU A 53 11.56 4.16 8.43
C GLU A 53 11.05 3.19 7.36
N ALA A 54 9.74 2.90 7.33
CA ALA A 54 9.17 1.93 6.42
C ALA A 54 9.04 2.48 5.00
N ARG A 55 9.27 1.60 4.01
CA ARG A 55 8.92 1.90 2.62
C ARG A 55 7.40 2.04 2.48
N PRO A 56 6.91 3.06 1.74
CA PRO A 56 5.50 3.24 1.49
C PRO A 56 4.86 1.98 0.87
N LYS A 57 3.61 1.74 1.25
CA LYS A 57 2.75 0.68 0.72
C LYS A 57 1.55 1.29 0.01
N TYR A 58 0.88 0.46 -0.79
CA TYR A 58 -0.31 0.85 -1.54
C TYR A 58 -1.48 -0.03 -1.10
N ASP A 59 -2.55 0.58 -0.61
CA ASP A 59 -3.77 -0.14 -0.25
C ASP A 59 -4.55 -0.50 -1.52
N ILE A 60 -4.91 -1.77 -1.69
CA ILE A 60 -5.71 -2.23 -2.85
C ILE A 60 -7.02 -1.41 -2.98
N LYS A 61 -7.67 -1.05 -1.88
CA LYS A 61 -8.92 -0.27 -1.96
C LYS A 61 -8.71 1.15 -2.48
N ASP A 62 -7.63 1.80 -2.06
CA ASP A 62 -7.27 3.12 -2.57
C ASP A 62 -6.89 3.04 -4.05
N ILE A 63 -6.21 1.97 -4.48
CA ILE A 63 -5.94 1.72 -5.89
C ILE A 63 -7.25 1.53 -6.68
N ASP A 64 -8.17 0.70 -6.20
CA ASP A 64 -9.43 0.41 -6.88
C ASP A 64 -10.29 1.67 -7.01
N GLU A 65 -10.42 2.46 -5.93
CA GLU A 65 -11.10 3.76 -5.92
C GLU A 65 -10.46 4.73 -6.93
N PHE A 66 -9.14 4.88 -6.87
CA PHE A 66 -8.38 5.73 -7.80
C PHE A 66 -8.57 5.34 -9.26
N MET A 67 -8.60 4.03 -9.55
CA MET A 67 -8.79 3.53 -10.92
C MET A 67 -10.24 3.71 -11.38
N GLU A 68 -11.23 3.55 -10.49
CA GLU A 68 -12.64 3.73 -10.81
C GLU A 68 -12.96 5.19 -11.18
N GLU A 69 -12.44 6.16 -10.44
CA GLU A 69 -12.57 7.60 -10.74
C GLU A 69 -12.02 7.99 -12.12
N ARG A 70 -11.19 7.12 -12.73
CA ARG A 70 -10.49 7.37 -14.00
C ARG A 70 -11.03 6.53 -15.16
N LYS A 71 -11.96 5.62 -14.90
CA LYS A 71 -12.71 4.94 -15.96
C LYS A 71 -13.72 5.95 -16.50
N VAL A 72 -13.38 6.56 -17.63
CA VAL A 72 -14.31 7.33 -18.47
C VAL A 72 -15.27 6.36 -19.16
#